data_AF-X5PWJ4-F1
#
_entry.id   AF-X5PWJ4-F1
#
_cell.length_a   1.000
_cell.length_b   1.000
_cell.length_c   1.000
_cell.angle_alpha   90.00
_cell.angle_beta   90.00
_cell.angle_gamma   90.00
#
_symmetry.space_group_name_H-M   'P 1'
#
loop_
_entity.id
_entity.type
_entity.pdbx_description
1 polymer ?
#
loop_
_entity_poly.entity_id
_entity_poly.type
_entity_poly.pdbx_seq_one_letter_code
_entity_poly.pdbx_strand_id
1 'polypeptide(L)'
;MIGASLGAAAYERAPEIPGILAGAGPLTDTRPARLSAKVDAILTLSGIGISFGGVTALSDVDLEVKSGEIRAVIGPNGAGKSSLINIISGLYHADHGKIAIAGQSFSRVPANRLARLGVARTFQNLALFPGLSVHDNIASGRVHTRRASFVEHIAGLPRARREDAAIAEKVDQTIAFLHLETVADQLVATLPYGLQKRVELARALVAEPKILLLDEPMAGMTATEKAEMAGFVRAARDRHGVTIILIEHDIGVVMGLSDRVAVLDYGRKIADGTPAEVRADPDVIRAYLGTAEGEDGEGI
;
A
#
# COMPACT_ATOMS: atom_id res chain seq x y z
N MET A 1 -32.17 23.99 68.56
CA MET A 1 -31.93 22.94 69.57
C MET A 1 -30.49 22.48 69.46
N ILE A 2 -29.73 22.69 70.55
CA ILE A 2 -28.60 21.88 71.09
C ILE A 2 -27.55 21.39 70.07
N GLY A 3 -26.26 21.72 70.11
CA GLY A 3 -25.42 22.45 71.06
C GLY A 3 -23.94 22.17 70.72
N ALA A 4 -23.06 23.12 71.09
CA ALA A 4 -21.68 23.01 71.62
C ALA A 4 -20.75 21.85 71.13
N SER A 5 -19.42 21.95 70.99
CA SER A 5 -18.38 22.84 71.49
C SER A 5 -17.03 22.26 71.01
N LEU A 6 -16.02 23.13 70.82
CA LEU A 6 -14.55 22.96 70.95
C LEU A 6 -13.94 21.55 70.78
N GLY A 7 -12.95 21.29 69.91
CA GLY A 7 -11.69 22.03 69.74
C GLY A 7 -10.58 21.39 70.58
N ALA A 8 -9.65 20.65 69.96
CA ALA A 8 -8.32 20.35 70.51
C ALA A 8 -7.39 19.73 69.45
N ALA A 9 -6.23 20.35 69.26
CA ALA A 9 -5.09 19.86 68.50
C ALA A 9 -4.05 19.24 69.45
N ALA A 10 -3.37 18.19 69.01
CA ALA A 10 -2.03 17.70 69.42
C ALA A 10 -1.79 16.37 68.68
N TYR A 11 -0.87 16.22 67.73
CA TYR A 11 0.61 16.21 67.79
C TYR A 11 1.21 15.07 68.64
N GLU A 12 2.22 14.41 68.05
CA GLU A 12 3.05 13.26 68.50
C GLU A 12 2.53 11.84 68.18
N ARG A 13 3.24 10.94 67.47
CA ARG A 13 4.69 10.79 67.22
C ARG A 13 4.98 9.99 65.93
N ALA A 14 6.00 10.44 65.20
CA ALA A 14 6.79 9.63 64.27
C ALA A 14 7.93 8.91 65.02
N PRO A 15 8.55 7.90 64.38
CA PRO A 15 10.01 7.88 64.30
C PRO A 15 10.53 7.73 62.85
N GLU A 16 11.34 8.71 62.50
CA GLU A 16 12.58 8.79 61.70
C GLU A 16 12.98 7.74 60.63
N ILE A 17 13.53 8.31 59.54
CA ILE A 17 13.95 7.87 58.19
C ILE A 17 15.51 7.76 58.20
N PRO A 18 16.25 6.88 57.45
CA PRO A 18 16.61 7.19 56.04
C PRO A 18 17.10 6.09 55.04
N GLY A 19 16.87 6.41 53.74
CA GLY A 19 17.72 6.07 52.57
C GLY A 19 17.45 4.69 51.96
N ILE A 20 17.05 4.53 50.69
CA ILE A 20 17.75 4.97 49.47
C ILE A 20 16.73 5.15 48.33
N LEU A 21 16.77 6.32 47.69
CA LEU A 21 16.26 6.57 46.34
C LEU A 21 17.36 6.22 45.34
N ALA A 22 17.07 5.36 44.36
CA ALA A 22 17.66 5.44 43.03
C ALA A 22 16.87 4.60 42.01
N GLY A 23 16.12 5.28 41.13
CA GLY A 23 15.89 4.82 39.75
C GLY A 23 14.69 3.92 39.45
N ALA A 24 13.49 4.49 39.34
CA ALA A 24 12.46 3.96 38.45
C ALA A 24 11.54 5.11 38.00
N GLY A 25 11.72 5.56 36.76
CA GLY A 25 10.86 6.58 36.14
C GLY A 25 9.43 6.06 35.93
N PRO A 26 8.45 6.96 35.72
CA PRO A 26 7.05 6.57 35.57
C PRO A 26 6.88 5.68 34.33
N LEU A 27 6.36 4.47 34.56
CA LEU A 27 5.97 3.54 33.51
C LEU A 27 4.89 4.18 32.65
N THR A 28 5.24 4.45 31.40
CA THR A 28 4.38 4.97 30.35
C THR A 28 3.28 3.96 30.00
N ASP A 29 2.04 4.40 30.12
CA ASP A 29 0.84 3.71 29.63
C ASP A 29 0.93 3.58 28.10
N THR A 30 1.35 2.40 27.62
CA THR A 30 1.51 2.06 26.19
C THR A 30 0.18 1.63 25.57
N ARG A 31 -0.84 2.48 25.66
CA ARG A 31 -2.02 2.35 24.80
C ARG A 31 -1.76 3.05 23.46
N PRO A 32 -1.93 2.38 22.30
CA PRO A 32 -1.76 3.04 21.02
C PRO A 32 -2.80 4.17 20.91
N ALA A 33 -2.32 5.40 20.80
CA ALA A 33 -3.17 6.56 20.52
C ALA A 33 -3.89 6.33 19.20
N ARG A 34 -5.23 6.31 19.23
CA ARG A 34 -6.05 6.33 18.01
C ARG A 34 -5.73 7.62 17.27
N LEU A 35 -4.96 7.52 16.19
CA LEU A 35 -5.02 8.55 15.16
C LEU A 35 -6.48 8.61 14.71
N SER A 36 -7.08 9.78 14.83
CA SER A 36 -8.40 10.07 14.29
C SER A 36 -8.33 9.94 12.78
N ALA A 37 -8.54 8.72 12.26
CA ALA A 37 -8.84 8.52 10.85
C ALA A 37 -10.05 9.41 10.53
N LYS A 38 -9.91 10.34 9.58
CA LYS A 38 -11.10 10.89 8.91
C LYS A 38 -11.88 9.68 8.38
N VAL A 39 -13.18 9.68 8.60
CA VAL A 39 -14.08 8.50 8.55
C VAL A 39 -14.03 7.72 7.21
N ASP A 40 -13.46 8.31 6.15
CA ASP A 40 -13.45 7.74 4.79
C ASP A 40 -12.05 7.30 4.26
N ALA A 41 -10.96 7.53 5.01
CA ALA A 41 -9.60 7.20 4.56
C ALA A 41 -9.23 5.74 4.83
N ILE A 42 -8.85 5.00 3.77
CA ILE A 42 -8.40 3.60 3.88
C ILE A 42 -6.88 3.47 4.03
N LEU A 43 -6.12 4.45 3.53
CA LEU A 43 -4.69 4.59 3.78
C LEU A 43 -4.39 6.02 4.24
N THR A 44 -3.57 6.15 5.28
CA THR A 44 -3.01 7.43 5.70
C THR A 44 -1.52 7.29 5.97
N LEU A 45 -0.72 8.15 5.36
CA LEU A 45 0.69 8.36 5.65
C LEU A 45 0.80 9.71 6.33
N SER A 46 1.49 9.75 7.47
CA SER A 46 1.67 10.98 8.25
C SER A 46 3.14 11.20 8.54
N GLY A 47 3.72 12.24 7.94
CA GLY A 47 5.11 12.66 8.12
C GLY A 47 6.11 11.53 7.82
N ILE A 48 5.92 10.78 6.74
CA ILE A 48 6.83 9.66 6.39
C ILE A 48 8.17 10.20 5.92
N GLY A 49 9.25 9.75 6.58
CA GLY A 49 10.62 10.03 6.16
C GLY A 49 11.49 8.78 6.11
N ILE A 50 12.42 8.74 5.16
CA ILE A 50 13.43 7.68 5.05
C ILE A 50 14.69 8.22 4.36
N SER A 51 15.86 7.80 4.84
CA SER A 51 17.16 8.08 4.22
C SER A 51 17.95 6.80 3.93
N PHE A 52 18.71 6.79 2.84
CA PHE A 52 19.63 5.72 2.46
C PHE A 52 21.06 6.24 2.45
N GLY A 53 21.91 5.76 3.37
CA GLY A 53 23.33 6.13 3.39
C GLY A 53 23.56 7.64 3.49
N GLY A 54 22.68 8.37 4.18
CA GLY A 54 22.74 9.83 4.31
C GLY A 54 22.00 10.62 3.23
N VAL A 55 21.49 9.96 2.18
CA VAL A 55 20.65 10.59 1.15
C VAL A 55 19.18 10.46 1.53
N THR A 56 18.49 11.58 1.71
CA THR A 56 17.05 11.60 2.01
C THR A 56 16.24 11.20 0.78
N ALA A 57 15.47 10.12 0.89
CA ALA A 57 14.60 9.65 -0.19
C ALA A 57 13.13 10.08 0.00
N LEU A 58 12.68 10.24 1.25
CA LEU A 58 11.40 10.88 1.58
C LEU A 58 11.59 11.80 2.78
N SER A 59 10.97 12.98 2.75
CA SER A 59 10.98 13.97 3.82
C SER A 59 9.55 14.41 4.11
N ASP A 60 9.02 13.96 5.24
CA ASP A 60 7.73 14.38 5.81
C ASP A 60 6.55 14.27 4.83
N VAL A 61 6.47 13.12 4.14
CA VAL A 61 5.40 12.89 3.17
C VAL A 61 4.10 12.50 3.86
N ASP A 62 3.08 13.35 3.66
CA ASP A 62 1.69 13.08 4.01
C ASP A 62 0.89 12.61 2.80
N LEU A 63 0.12 11.53 2.93
CA LEU A 63 -0.74 11.02 1.88
C LEU A 63 -2.02 10.43 2.48
N GLU A 64 -3.18 10.87 2.00
CA GLU A 64 -4.48 10.31 2.38
C GLU A 64 -5.13 9.70 1.15
N VAL A 65 -5.56 8.44 1.27
CA VAL A 65 -6.27 7.71 0.21
C VAL A 65 -7.64 7.29 0.69
N LYS A 66 -8.69 7.69 -0.03
CA LYS A 66 -10.08 7.33 0.29
C LYS A 66 -10.43 5.93 -0.22
N SER A 67 -11.37 5.27 0.46
CA SER A 67 -11.87 3.98 0.00
C SER A 67 -12.51 4.10 -1.39
N GLY A 68 -12.13 3.22 -2.31
CA GLY A 68 -12.67 3.14 -3.68
C GLY A 68 -12.16 4.22 -4.63
N GLU A 69 -11.15 5.01 -4.26
CA GLU A 69 -10.52 5.96 -5.18
C GLU A 69 -9.35 5.34 -5.94
N ILE A 70 -9.07 5.85 -7.14
CA ILE A 70 -7.81 5.63 -7.86
C ILE A 70 -6.92 6.84 -7.58
N ARG A 71 -5.89 6.61 -6.77
CA ARG A 71 -4.91 7.62 -6.37
C ARG A 71 -3.60 7.41 -7.12
N ALA A 72 -3.24 8.34 -8.00
CA ALA A 72 -1.92 8.32 -8.60
C ALA A 72 -0.87 9.02 -7.73
N VAL A 73 0.34 8.50 -7.77
CA VAL A 73 1.56 9.12 -7.24
C VAL A 73 2.54 9.27 -8.39
N ILE A 74 2.76 10.51 -8.81
CA ILE A 74 3.68 10.85 -9.91
C ILE A 74 4.84 11.71 -9.41
N GLY A 75 5.79 11.98 -10.29
CA GLY A 75 6.99 12.75 -10.00
C GLY A 75 8.15 12.36 -10.90
N PRO A 76 9.21 13.18 -10.98
CA PRO A 76 10.43 12.83 -11.71
C PRO A 76 11.12 11.55 -11.21
N ASN A 77 12.11 11.09 -11.96
CA ASN A 77 12.99 10.00 -11.52
C ASN A 77 13.72 10.42 -10.24
N GLY A 78 13.80 9.51 -9.28
CA GLY A 78 14.39 9.82 -7.97
C GLY A 78 13.48 10.59 -6.99
N ALA A 79 12.25 10.95 -7.37
CA ALA A 79 11.33 11.70 -6.49
C ALA A 79 10.85 10.94 -5.23
N GLY A 80 11.18 9.65 -5.09
CA GLY A 80 10.80 8.84 -3.92
C GLY A 80 9.54 7.98 -4.07
N LYS A 81 8.94 7.90 -5.27
CA LYS A 81 7.70 7.14 -5.53
C LYS A 81 7.82 5.65 -5.14
N SER A 82 8.85 4.96 -5.62
CA SER A 82 9.08 3.54 -5.32
C SER A 82 9.38 3.32 -3.83
N SER A 83 10.10 4.25 -3.19
CA SER A 83 10.33 4.24 -1.74
C SER A 83 9.01 4.31 -0.97
N LEU A 84 8.07 5.16 -1.42
CA LEU A 84 6.74 5.29 -0.81
C LEU A 84 5.96 3.98 -0.89
N ILE A 85 5.87 3.36 -2.08
CA ILE A 85 5.19 2.07 -2.24
C ILE A 85 5.88 0.97 -1.42
N ASN A 86 7.21 0.94 -1.38
CA ASN A 86 7.96 -0.04 -0.59
C ASN A 86 7.69 0.09 0.91
N ILE A 87 7.51 1.31 1.42
CA ILE A 87 7.11 1.57 2.81
C ILE A 87 5.67 1.09 3.05
N ILE A 88 4.72 1.40 2.15
CA ILE A 88 3.33 0.93 2.27
C ILE A 88 3.28 -0.60 2.27
N SER A 89 4.09 -1.27 1.44
CA SER A 89 4.17 -2.73 1.40
C SER A 89 5.01 -3.36 2.53
N GLY A 90 5.65 -2.55 3.38
CA GLY A 90 6.50 -3.02 4.48
C GLY A 90 7.85 -3.61 4.06
N LEU A 91 8.28 -3.41 2.82
CA LEU A 91 9.62 -3.79 2.34
C LEU A 91 10.68 -2.83 2.85
N TYR A 92 10.34 -1.55 2.95
CA TYR A 92 11.15 -0.54 3.64
C TYR A 92 10.48 -0.14 4.95
N HIS A 93 11.30 0.37 5.87
CA HIS A 93 10.84 0.92 7.13
C HIS A 93 11.17 2.40 7.14
N ALA A 94 10.16 3.23 7.34
CA ALA A 94 10.38 4.65 7.54
C ALA A 94 11.21 4.88 8.81
N ASP A 95 12.10 5.87 8.75
CA ASP A 95 12.88 6.32 9.91
C ASP A 95 11.96 7.02 10.93
N HIS A 96 10.97 7.75 10.42
CA HIS A 96 9.92 8.40 11.20
C HIS A 96 8.59 8.48 10.45
N GLY A 97 7.54 8.89 11.16
CA GLY A 97 6.18 8.98 10.65
C GLY A 97 5.31 7.78 11.04
N LYS A 98 4.05 7.80 10.59
CA LYS A 98 3.06 6.76 10.90
C LYS A 98 2.25 6.38 9.66
N ILE A 99 1.90 5.11 9.59
CA ILE A 99 1.10 4.53 8.51
C ILE A 99 -0.19 4.02 9.13
N ALA A 100 -1.34 4.29 8.52
CA ALA A 100 -2.62 3.69 8.90
C ALA A 100 -3.22 2.98 7.69
N ILE A 101 -3.53 1.69 7.81
CA ILE A 101 -4.15 0.86 6.76
C ILE A 101 -5.45 0.29 7.32
N ALA A 102 -6.56 0.56 6.66
CA ALA A 102 -7.90 0.09 7.06
C ALA A 102 -8.20 0.32 8.55
N GLY A 103 -7.84 1.51 9.07
CA GLY A 103 -8.04 1.91 10.46
C GLY A 103 -7.00 1.37 11.46
N GLN A 104 -6.03 0.55 11.04
CA GLN A 104 -4.95 0.05 11.90
C GLN A 104 -3.68 0.87 11.70
N SER A 105 -3.09 1.38 12.78
CA SER A 105 -1.86 2.16 12.74
C SER A 105 -0.61 1.30 12.94
N PHE A 106 0.43 1.58 12.17
CA PHE A 106 1.71 0.89 12.14
C PHE A 106 2.84 1.92 12.16
N SER A 107 3.85 1.68 12.99
CA SER A 107 5.19 2.26 12.81
C SER A 107 5.96 1.50 11.73
N ARG A 108 5.75 0.19 11.63
CA ARG A 108 6.31 -0.69 10.59
C ARG A 108 5.23 -1.64 10.09
N VAL A 109 4.95 -1.61 8.80
CA VAL A 109 3.98 -2.52 8.19
C VAL A 109 4.58 -3.93 8.14
N PRO A 110 3.91 -4.96 8.69
CA PRO A 110 4.40 -6.33 8.64
C PRO A 110 4.19 -6.93 7.24
N ALA A 111 5.24 -6.97 6.43
CA ALA A 111 5.18 -7.49 5.05
C ALA A 111 4.55 -8.89 4.95
N ASN A 112 4.87 -9.78 5.91
CA ASN A 112 4.32 -11.14 5.98
C ASN A 112 2.79 -11.21 6.26
N ARG A 113 2.18 -10.10 6.70
CA ARG A 113 0.74 -10.00 6.95
C ARG A 113 0.06 -9.04 5.97
N LEU A 114 0.77 -8.48 5.00
CA LEU A 114 0.26 -7.46 4.08
C LEU A 114 -1.02 -7.91 3.34
N ALA A 115 -1.01 -9.11 2.77
CA ALA A 115 -2.18 -9.69 2.12
C ALA A 115 -3.38 -9.84 3.09
N ARG A 116 -3.12 -10.20 4.36
CA ARG A 116 -4.17 -10.32 5.41
C ARG A 116 -4.69 -8.97 5.87
N LEU A 117 -3.94 -7.89 5.68
CA LEU A 117 -4.41 -6.52 5.85
C LEU A 117 -5.27 -6.04 4.67
N GLY A 118 -5.44 -6.88 3.63
CA GLY A 118 -6.18 -6.55 2.42
C GLY A 118 -5.38 -5.68 1.45
N VAL A 119 -4.04 -5.77 1.47
CA VAL A 119 -3.18 -5.03 0.54
C VAL A 119 -2.52 -6.02 -0.41
N ALA A 120 -2.70 -5.82 -1.71
CA ALA A 120 -1.98 -6.54 -2.76
C ALA A 120 -1.10 -5.56 -3.55
N ARG A 121 -0.02 -6.08 -4.16
CA ARG A 121 0.95 -5.29 -4.90
C ARG A 121 1.38 -6.01 -6.18
N THR A 122 1.46 -5.27 -7.28
CA THR A 122 2.21 -5.69 -8.48
C THR A 122 3.62 -5.10 -8.43
N PHE A 123 4.56 -5.72 -9.14
CA PHE A 123 5.93 -5.26 -9.18
C PHE A 123 6.27 -4.69 -10.56
N GLN A 124 7.21 -3.75 -10.59
CA GLN A 124 7.70 -3.18 -11.85
C GLN A 124 8.20 -4.29 -12.79
N ASN A 125 9.04 -5.19 -12.25
CA ASN A 125 9.42 -6.44 -12.92
C ASN A 125 8.39 -7.53 -12.63
N LEU A 126 7.98 -8.24 -13.68
CA LEU A 126 7.02 -9.34 -13.58
C LEU A 126 7.51 -10.37 -12.55
N ALA A 127 6.85 -10.41 -11.40
CA ALA A 127 7.19 -11.37 -10.36
C ALA A 127 6.42 -12.69 -10.53
N LEU A 128 6.17 -13.12 -11.77
CA LEU A 128 5.39 -14.32 -12.11
C LEU A 128 6.26 -15.58 -12.04
N PHE A 129 5.63 -16.73 -11.85
CA PHE A 129 6.30 -18.03 -11.84
C PHE A 129 6.34 -18.58 -13.27
N PRO A 130 7.49 -18.49 -13.99
CA PRO A 130 7.54 -18.77 -15.43
C PRO A 130 7.24 -20.24 -15.78
N GLY A 131 7.54 -21.15 -14.86
CA GLY A 131 7.29 -22.59 -15.02
C GLY A 131 5.87 -23.04 -14.66
N LEU A 132 4.96 -22.12 -14.31
CA LEU A 132 3.58 -22.42 -13.97
C LEU A 132 2.61 -21.91 -15.04
N SER A 133 1.43 -22.54 -15.10
CA SER A 133 0.33 -22.07 -15.94
C SER A 133 -0.17 -20.68 -15.50
N VAL A 134 -0.96 -20.01 -16.34
CA VAL A 134 -1.67 -18.79 -15.97
C VAL A 134 -2.59 -19.04 -14.78
N HIS A 135 -3.38 -20.12 -14.84
CA HIS A 135 -4.28 -20.53 -13.76
C HIS A 135 -3.52 -20.68 -12.43
N ASP A 136 -2.40 -21.39 -12.41
CA ASP A 136 -1.62 -21.62 -11.19
C ASP A 136 -0.92 -20.35 -10.68
N ASN A 137 -0.46 -19.50 -11.59
CA ASN A 137 0.05 -18.18 -11.23
C ASN A 137 -1.02 -17.35 -10.52
N ILE A 138 -2.25 -17.32 -11.03
CA ILE A 138 -3.36 -16.61 -10.40
C ILE A 138 -3.69 -17.26 -9.05
N ALA A 139 -3.86 -18.59 -9.00
CA ALA A 139 -4.17 -19.32 -7.77
C ALA A 139 -3.18 -19.03 -6.62
N SER A 140 -1.91 -18.78 -6.95
CA SER A 140 -0.87 -18.39 -5.97
C SER A 140 -1.21 -17.13 -5.15
N GLY A 141 -1.99 -16.19 -5.71
CA GLY A 141 -2.45 -14.98 -5.02
C GLY A 141 -3.34 -15.26 -3.81
N ARG A 142 -3.98 -16.43 -3.76
CA ARG A 142 -4.87 -16.87 -2.67
C ARG A 142 -4.20 -17.76 -1.63
N VAL A 143 -2.89 -17.98 -1.68
CA VAL A 143 -2.18 -18.80 -0.67
C VAL A 143 -2.45 -18.33 0.75
N HIS A 144 -2.61 -17.01 0.96
CA HIS A 144 -2.90 -16.41 2.26
C HIS A 144 -4.27 -16.79 2.86
N THR A 145 -5.20 -17.33 2.07
CA THR A 145 -6.52 -17.77 2.53
C THR A 145 -6.55 -19.23 2.97
N ARG A 146 -5.53 -20.03 2.63
CA ARG A 146 -5.45 -21.43 3.03
C ARG A 146 -5.32 -21.56 4.54
N ARG A 147 -6.11 -22.45 5.12
CA ARG A 147 -6.10 -22.75 6.56
C ARG A 147 -5.95 -24.23 6.84
N ALA A 148 -6.26 -25.10 5.88
CA ALA A 148 -5.91 -26.51 5.95
C ALA A 148 -4.38 -26.67 5.94
N SER A 149 -3.89 -27.57 6.79
CA SER A 149 -2.47 -27.93 6.84
C SER A 149 -2.09 -28.82 5.66
N PHE A 150 -0.78 -28.87 5.36
CA PHE A 150 -0.24 -29.69 4.29
C PHE A 150 -0.67 -31.17 4.39
N VAL A 151 -0.71 -31.72 5.61
CA VAL A 151 -1.14 -33.10 5.85
C VAL A 151 -2.62 -33.28 5.51
N GLU A 152 -3.47 -32.30 5.80
CA GLU A 152 -4.91 -32.35 5.46
C GLU A 152 -5.12 -32.30 3.93
N HIS A 153 -4.27 -31.59 3.18
CA HIS A 153 -4.28 -31.60 1.72
C HIS A 153 -3.85 -32.97 1.17
N ILE A 154 -2.77 -33.57 1.68
CA ILE A 154 -2.34 -34.92 1.26
C ILE A 154 -3.40 -35.97 1.58
N ALA A 155 -3.98 -35.91 2.79
CA ALA A 155 -5.04 -36.82 3.21
C ALA A 155 -6.38 -36.56 2.50
N GLY A 156 -6.47 -35.50 1.68
CA GLY A 156 -7.67 -35.16 0.93
C GLY A 156 -8.89 -34.87 1.82
N LEU A 157 -8.67 -34.27 2.99
CA LEU A 157 -9.76 -34.03 3.93
C LEU A 157 -10.82 -33.08 3.34
N PRO A 158 -12.10 -33.18 3.77
CA PRO A 158 -13.19 -32.36 3.24
C PRO A 158 -12.93 -30.85 3.32
N ARG A 159 -12.20 -30.40 4.36
CA ARG A 159 -11.82 -29.00 4.51
C ARG A 159 -10.87 -28.54 3.41
N ALA A 160 -9.80 -29.29 3.15
CA ALA A 160 -8.83 -28.99 2.09
C ALA A 160 -9.53 -28.94 0.72
N ARG A 161 -10.39 -29.93 0.41
CA ARG A 161 -11.16 -29.96 -0.84
C ARG A 161 -12.08 -28.76 -1.02
N ARG A 162 -12.76 -28.32 0.06
CA ARG A 162 -13.60 -27.10 0.02
C ARG A 162 -12.77 -25.84 -0.19
N GLU A 163 -11.60 -25.74 0.44
CA GLU A 163 -10.69 -24.61 0.25
C GLU A 163 -10.16 -24.57 -1.19
N ASP A 164 -9.77 -25.72 -1.75
CA ASP A 164 -9.29 -25.80 -3.14
C ASP A 164 -10.39 -25.46 -4.15
N ALA A 165 -11.63 -25.96 -3.96
CA ALA A 165 -12.77 -25.61 -4.80
C ALA A 165 -13.10 -24.11 -4.75
N ALA A 166 -13.06 -23.49 -3.56
CA ALA A 166 -13.31 -22.06 -3.41
C ALA A 166 -12.19 -21.20 -4.04
N ILE A 167 -10.94 -21.67 -4.03
CA ILE A 167 -9.83 -21.01 -4.72
C ILE A 167 -10.04 -21.11 -6.24
N ALA A 168 -10.33 -22.31 -6.75
CA ALA A 168 -10.56 -22.53 -8.18
C ALA A 168 -11.70 -21.63 -8.72
N GLU A 169 -12.83 -21.58 -8.01
CA GLU A 169 -13.95 -20.71 -8.39
C GLU A 169 -13.53 -19.23 -8.51
N LYS A 170 -12.73 -18.74 -7.56
CA LYS A 170 -12.24 -17.35 -7.57
C LYS A 170 -11.22 -17.10 -8.68
N VAL A 171 -10.38 -18.10 -8.97
CA VAL A 171 -9.43 -18.04 -10.09
C VAL A 171 -10.19 -17.94 -11.40
N ASP A 172 -11.18 -18.81 -11.64
CA ASP A 172 -11.99 -18.81 -12.86
C ASP A 172 -12.74 -17.48 -13.05
N GLN A 173 -13.33 -16.93 -11.98
CA GLN A 173 -13.96 -15.61 -11.99
C GLN A 173 -12.98 -14.50 -12.39
N THR A 174 -11.73 -14.58 -11.90
CA THR A 174 -10.70 -13.57 -12.19
C THR A 174 -10.13 -13.71 -13.60
N ILE A 175 -9.96 -14.95 -14.08
CA ILE A 175 -9.59 -15.25 -15.47
C ILE A 175 -10.62 -14.66 -16.42
N ALA A 176 -11.91 -14.90 -16.15
CA ALA A 176 -13.00 -14.35 -16.94
C ALA A 176 -13.08 -12.82 -16.85
N PHE A 177 -12.81 -12.24 -15.68
CA PHE A 177 -12.80 -10.78 -15.51
C PHE A 177 -11.74 -10.07 -16.36
N LEU A 178 -10.59 -10.72 -16.59
CA LEU A 178 -9.45 -10.15 -17.33
C LEU A 178 -9.29 -10.71 -18.75
N HIS A 179 -10.26 -11.48 -19.22
CA HIS A 179 -10.29 -12.12 -20.54
C HIS A 179 -9.07 -13.02 -20.80
N LEU A 180 -8.73 -13.88 -19.84
CA LEU A 180 -7.56 -14.77 -19.88
C LEU A 180 -7.92 -16.25 -20.17
N GLU A 181 -9.16 -16.55 -20.53
CA GLU A 181 -9.69 -17.92 -20.67
C GLU A 181 -8.91 -18.73 -21.72
N THR A 182 -8.56 -18.11 -22.84
CA THR A 182 -7.86 -18.77 -23.96
C THR A 182 -6.40 -19.13 -23.64
N VAL A 183 -5.85 -18.57 -22.57
CA VAL A 183 -4.45 -18.76 -22.14
C VAL A 183 -4.33 -19.39 -20.75
N ALA A 184 -5.45 -19.74 -20.09
CA ALA A 184 -5.49 -20.19 -18.70
C ALA A 184 -4.55 -21.37 -18.40
N ASP A 185 -4.49 -22.34 -19.31
CA ASP A 185 -3.67 -23.55 -19.16
C ASP A 185 -2.25 -23.41 -19.74
N GLN A 186 -1.94 -22.29 -20.38
CA GLN A 186 -0.63 -22.05 -20.98
C GLN A 186 0.38 -21.62 -19.91
N LEU A 187 1.65 -21.96 -20.13
CA LEU A 187 2.75 -21.46 -19.31
C LEU A 187 2.84 -19.94 -19.44
N VAL A 188 2.94 -19.24 -18.32
CA VAL A 188 2.95 -17.76 -18.35
C VAL A 188 4.14 -17.20 -19.13
N ALA A 189 5.27 -17.90 -19.13
CA ALA A 189 6.48 -17.49 -19.83
C ALA A 189 6.36 -17.49 -21.35
N THR A 190 5.38 -18.21 -21.92
CA THR A 190 5.18 -18.26 -23.39
C THR A 190 4.28 -17.13 -23.89
N LEU A 191 3.69 -16.34 -22.99
CA LEU A 191 2.75 -15.29 -23.35
C LEU A 191 3.47 -14.00 -23.79
N PRO A 192 2.85 -13.21 -24.69
CA PRO A 192 3.26 -11.83 -24.93
C PRO A 192 3.29 -11.00 -23.63
N TYR A 193 4.18 -10.02 -23.58
CA TYR A 193 4.42 -9.23 -22.36
C TYR A 193 3.18 -8.52 -21.81
N GLY A 194 2.32 -7.93 -22.65
CA GLY A 194 1.06 -7.33 -22.22
C GLY A 194 0.08 -8.32 -21.58
N LEU A 195 0.06 -9.57 -22.05
CA LEU A 195 -0.69 -10.66 -21.41
C LEU A 195 -0.08 -11.05 -20.07
N GLN A 196 1.25 -11.14 -19.96
CA GLN A 196 1.91 -11.39 -18.68
C GLN A 196 1.57 -10.31 -17.64
N LYS A 197 1.56 -9.02 -18.03
CA LYS A 197 1.10 -7.93 -17.14
C LYS A 197 -0.36 -8.09 -16.70
N ARG A 198 -1.26 -8.56 -17.58
CA ARG A 198 -2.64 -8.91 -17.20
C ARG A 198 -2.70 -10.07 -16.21
N VAL A 199 -1.87 -11.10 -16.37
CA VAL A 199 -1.78 -12.22 -15.42
C VAL A 199 -1.24 -11.73 -14.05
N GLU A 200 -0.31 -10.78 -14.04
CA GLU A 200 0.16 -10.16 -12.79
C GLU A 200 -0.96 -9.40 -12.07
N LEU A 201 -1.75 -8.62 -12.80
CA LEU A 201 -2.95 -7.97 -12.25
C LEU A 201 -3.96 -9.00 -11.73
N ALA A 202 -4.20 -10.08 -12.49
CA ALA A 202 -5.09 -11.18 -12.09
C ALA A 202 -4.68 -11.80 -10.77
N ARG A 203 -3.39 -12.12 -10.62
CA ARG A 203 -2.83 -12.69 -9.39
C ARG A 203 -2.97 -11.73 -8.19
N ALA A 204 -2.91 -10.42 -8.41
CA ALA A 204 -3.12 -9.46 -7.34
C ALA A 204 -4.62 -9.34 -6.98
N LEU A 205 -5.51 -9.31 -7.98
CA LEU A 205 -6.95 -9.13 -7.79
C LEU A 205 -7.65 -10.35 -7.20
N VAL A 206 -7.21 -11.56 -7.56
CA VAL A 206 -7.79 -12.81 -7.02
C VAL A 206 -7.61 -12.91 -5.50
N ALA A 207 -6.70 -12.14 -4.90
CA ALA A 207 -6.56 -12.01 -3.45
C ALA A 207 -7.70 -11.20 -2.78
N GLU A 208 -8.60 -10.61 -3.57
CA GLU A 208 -9.69 -9.72 -3.14
C GLU A 208 -9.19 -8.57 -2.24
N PRO A 209 -8.20 -7.77 -2.71
CA PRO A 209 -7.60 -6.72 -1.91
C PRO A 209 -8.56 -5.55 -1.70
N LYS A 210 -8.44 -4.89 -0.55
CA LYS A 210 -9.04 -3.58 -0.29
C LYS A 210 -8.22 -2.44 -0.90
N ILE A 211 -6.89 -2.60 -0.90
CA ILE A 211 -5.93 -1.68 -1.51
C ILE A 211 -5.05 -2.46 -2.50
N LEU A 212 -4.98 -2.00 -3.73
CA LEU A 212 -4.10 -2.51 -4.76
C LEU A 212 -3.03 -1.47 -5.10
N LEU A 213 -1.77 -1.85 -4.88
CA LEU A 213 -0.59 -1.04 -5.25
C LEU A 213 -0.13 -1.46 -6.64
N LEU A 214 -0.16 -0.53 -7.58
CA LEU A 214 0.28 -0.73 -8.96
C LEU A 214 1.53 0.12 -9.22
N ASP A 215 2.63 -0.55 -9.49
CA ASP A 215 3.94 0.07 -9.73
C ASP A 215 4.29 -0.10 -11.23
N GLU A 216 4.02 0.93 -12.02
CA GLU A 216 4.17 0.96 -13.49
C GLU A 216 3.52 -0.23 -14.22
N PRO A 217 2.22 -0.51 -13.99
CA PRO A 217 1.54 -1.64 -14.63
C PRO A 217 1.51 -1.57 -16.16
N MET A 218 1.66 -0.38 -16.76
CA MET A 218 1.54 -0.14 -18.21
C MET A 218 2.87 0.10 -18.92
N ALA A 219 4.00 0.02 -18.20
CA ALA A 219 5.32 0.20 -18.80
C ALA A 219 5.60 -0.90 -19.84
N GLY A 220 6.12 -0.50 -21.01
CA GLY A 220 6.46 -1.41 -22.11
C GLY A 220 5.28 -1.91 -22.95
N MET A 221 4.06 -1.41 -22.72
CA MET A 221 2.85 -1.79 -23.46
C MET A 221 2.54 -0.80 -24.59
N THR A 222 1.90 -1.30 -25.66
CA THR A 222 1.38 -0.46 -26.75
C THR A 222 0.20 0.40 -26.29
N ALA A 223 -0.12 1.50 -26.98
CA ALA A 223 -1.22 2.39 -26.60
C ALA A 223 -2.57 1.66 -26.45
N THR A 224 -2.86 0.70 -27.33
CA THR A 224 -4.06 -0.14 -27.25
C THR A 224 -4.08 -1.00 -25.99
N GLU A 225 -2.98 -1.67 -25.68
CA GLU A 225 -2.86 -2.50 -24.48
C GLU A 225 -2.92 -1.65 -23.19
N LYS A 226 -2.32 -0.44 -23.19
CA LYS A 226 -2.43 0.49 -22.06
C LYS A 226 -3.89 0.88 -21.82
N ALA A 227 -4.64 1.20 -22.87
CA ALA A 227 -6.05 1.54 -22.76
C ALA A 227 -6.90 0.36 -22.23
N GLU A 228 -6.61 -0.87 -22.69
CA GLU A 228 -7.25 -2.09 -22.20
C GLU A 228 -6.95 -2.31 -20.70
N MET A 229 -5.67 -2.21 -20.30
CA MET A 229 -5.25 -2.32 -18.91
C MET A 229 -5.89 -1.26 -18.02
N ALA A 230 -5.93 0.00 -18.47
CA ALA A 230 -6.62 1.08 -17.76
C ALA A 230 -8.11 0.78 -17.56
N GLY A 231 -8.75 0.15 -18.56
CA GLY A 231 -10.12 -0.34 -18.47
C GLY A 231 -10.29 -1.38 -17.35
N PHE A 232 -9.39 -2.36 -17.27
CA PHE A 232 -9.43 -3.37 -16.20
C PHE A 232 -9.18 -2.77 -14.81
N VAL A 233 -8.23 -1.84 -14.68
CA VAL A 233 -7.94 -1.14 -13.43
C VAL A 233 -9.18 -0.34 -12.96
N ARG A 234 -9.83 0.39 -13.87
CA ARG A 234 -11.08 1.11 -13.57
C ARG A 234 -12.20 0.15 -13.18
N ALA A 235 -12.37 -0.94 -13.94
CA ALA A 235 -13.40 -1.94 -13.66
C ALA A 235 -13.17 -2.64 -12.31
N ALA A 236 -11.92 -2.85 -11.90
CA ALA A 236 -11.62 -3.42 -10.59
C ALA A 236 -12.07 -2.49 -9.45
N ARG A 237 -11.84 -1.19 -9.59
CA ARG A 237 -12.37 -0.19 -8.66
C ARG A 237 -13.91 -0.17 -8.68
N ASP A 238 -14.52 -0.06 -9.85
CA ASP A 238 -15.97 0.15 -9.97
C ASP A 238 -16.80 -1.09 -9.56
N ARG A 239 -16.35 -2.29 -9.94
CA ARG A 239 -17.10 -3.53 -9.72
C ARG A 239 -16.77 -4.23 -8.40
N HIS A 240 -15.54 -4.07 -7.91
CA HIS A 240 -15.07 -4.76 -6.70
C HIS A 240 -14.77 -3.80 -5.53
N GLY A 241 -14.94 -2.48 -5.72
CA GLY A 241 -14.71 -1.49 -4.68
C GLY A 241 -13.24 -1.38 -4.25
N VAL A 242 -12.31 -1.85 -5.09
CA VAL A 242 -10.88 -1.85 -4.79
C VAL A 242 -10.37 -0.42 -4.79
N THR A 243 -9.62 -0.04 -3.75
CA THR A 243 -8.88 1.23 -3.74
C THR A 243 -7.55 1.03 -4.44
N ILE A 244 -7.16 1.91 -5.34
CA ILE A 244 -5.98 1.72 -6.18
C ILE A 244 -4.99 2.84 -5.95
N ILE A 245 -3.73 2.48 -5.72
CA ILE A 245 -2.61 3.41 -5.65
C ILE A 245 -1.70 3.11 -6.84
N LEU A 246 -1.58 4.07 -7.75
CA LEU A 246 -0.93 3.90 -9.04
C LEU A 246 0.32 4.77 -9.12
N ILE A 247 1.48 4.16 -9.35
CA ILE A 247 2.67 4.84 -9.88
C ILE A 247 2.69 4.60 -11.38
N GLU A 248 2.69 5.69 -12.14
CA GLU A 248 2.83 5.66 -13.59
C GLU A 248 3.65 6.86 -14.07
N HIS A 249 4.36 6.67 -15.18
CA HIS A 249 5.12 7.73 -15.84
C HIS A 249 4.37 8.37 -17.01
N ASP A 250 3.39 7.65 -17.56
CA ASP A 250 2.55 8.16 -18.64
C ASP A 250 1.50 9.13 -18.08
N ILE A 251 1.76 10.43 -18.25
CA ILE A 251 0.87 11.50 -17.75
C ILE A 251 -0.52 11.40 -18.40
N GLY A 252 -0.63 10.95 -19.64
CA GLY A 252 -1.92 10.77 -20.31
C GLY A 252 -2.78 9.73 -19.58
N VAL A 253 -2.19 8.58 -19.28
CA VAL A 253 -2.84 7.51 -18.49
C VAL A 253 -3.23 8.01 -17.11
N VAL A 254 -2.30 8.63 -16.39
CA VAL A 254 -2.54 9.13 -15.02
C VAL A 254 -3.74 10.07 -15.00
N MET A 255 -3.78 11.02 -15.94
CA MET A 255 -4.83 12.04 -16.00
C MET A 255 -6.19 11.47 -16.39
N GLY A 256 -6.21 10.40 -17.20
CA GLY A 256 -7.45 9.75 -17.62
C GLY A 256 -8.00 8.73 -16.62
N LEU A 257 -7.15 8.13 -15.79
CA LEU A 257 -7.50 7.01 -14.90
C LEU A 257 -7.73 7.43 -13.44
N SER A 258 -7.04 8.46 -12.97
CA SER A 258 -6.98 8.79 -11.54
C SER A 258 -8.10 9.72 -11.10
N ASP A 259 -8.65 9.48 -9.92
CA ASP A 259 -9.58 10.40 -9.25
C ASP A 259 -8.81 11.57 -8.62
N ARG A 260 -7.64 11.28 -8.05
CA ARG A 260 -6.72 12.28 -7.49
C ARG A 260 -5.26 11.91 -7.76
N VAL A 261 -4.40 12.91 -7.76
CA VAL A 261 -2.97 12.79 -8.07
C VAL A 261 -2.17 13.48 -6.95
N ALA A 262 -1.18 12.78 -6.41
CA ALA A 262 -0.10 13.36 -5.62
C ALA A 262 1.15 13.45 -6.48
N VAL A 263 1.86 14.59 -6.40
CA VAL A 263 3.14 14.78 -7.07
C VAL A 263 4.24 14.83 -6.03
N LEU A 264 5.23 13.96 -6.20
CA LEU A 264 6.46 13.97 -5.42
C LEU A 264 7.58 14.62 -6.24
N ASP A 265 8.42 15.38 -5.55
CA ASP A 265 9.68 15.90 -6.09
C ASP A 265 10.73 15.94 -4.97
N TYR A 266 11.93 15.44 -5.26
CA TYR A 266 13.03 15.28 -4.28
C TYR A 266 12.58 14.74 -2.89
N GLY A 267 11.70 13.74 -2.89
CA GLY A 267 11.22 13.09 -1.67
C GLY A 267 10.16 13.88 -0.89
N ARG A 268 9.66 15.01 -1.42
CA ARG A 268 8.60 15.82 -0.81
C ARG A 268 7.35 15.81 -1.68
N LYS A 269 6.18 15.92 -1.07
CA LYS A 269 4.93 16.11 -1.81
C LYS A 269 4.77 17.59 -2.17
N ILE A 270 4.77 17.90 -3.46
CA ILE A 270 4.66 19.29 -3.96
C ILE A 270 3.23 19.65 -4.37
N ALA A 271 2.41 18.67 -4.79
CA ALA A 271 1.02 18.90 -5.15
C ALA A 271 0.12 17.72 -4.77
N ASP A 272 -1.16 18.01 -4.53
CA ASP A 272 -2.17 17.04 -4.14
C ASP A 272 -3.58 17.52 -4.53
N GLY A 273 -4.13 16.98 -5.62
CA GLY A 273 -5.41 17.45 -6.14
C GLY A 273 -6.02 16.52 -7.18
N THR A 274 -7.02 17.02 -7.88
CA THR A 274 -7.57 16.39 -9.09
C THR A 274 -6.55 16.45 -10.24
N PRO A 275 -6.69 15.60 -11.27
CA PRO A 275 -5.86 15.67 -12.47
C PRO A 275 -5.80 17.08 -13.10
N ALA A 276 -6.92 17.81 -13.11
CA ALA A 276 -6.99 19.15 -13.69
C ALA A 276 -6.21 20.18 -12.86
N GLU A 277 -6.35 20.14 -11.54
CA GLU A 277 -5.61 21.02 -10.62
C GLU A 277 -4.10 20.77 -10.71
N VAL A 278 -3.68 19.50 -10.66
CA VAL A 278 -2.27 19.12 -10.73
C VAL A 278 -1.62 19.50 -12.07
N ARG A 279 -2.36 19.40 -13.18
CA ARG A 279 -1.86 19.81 -14.51
C ARG A 279 -1.62 21.32 -14.59
N ALA A 280 -2.42 22.11 -13.90
CA ALA A 280 -2.31 23.57 -13.90
C ALA A 280 -1.33 24.11 -12.85
N ASP A 281 -0.81 23.23 -11.98
CA ASP A 281 0.04 23.61 -10.87
C ASP A 281 1.45 24.05 -11.34
N PRO A 282 1.87 25.30 -11.04
CA PRO A 282 3.17 25.82 -11.46
C PRO A 282 4.38 25.07 -10.87
N ASP A 283 4.28 24.54 -9.65
CA ASP A 283 5.35 23.75 -9.02
C ASP A 283 5.52 22.42 -9.75
N VAL A 284 4.41 21.80 -10.15
CA VAL A 284 4.42 20.57 -10.95
C VAL A 284 5.03 20.83 -12.33
N ILE A 285 4.60 21.89 -13.02
CA ILE A 285 5.15 22.26 -14.33
C ILE A 285 6.67 22.48 -14.23
N ARG A 286 7.12 23.24 -13.22
CA ARG A 286 8.54 23.50 -12.98
C ARG A 286 9.33 22.23 -12.70
N ALA A 287 8.82 21.33 -11.87
CA ALA A 287 9.50 20.07 -11.55
C ALA A 287 9.71 19.19 -12.79
N TYR A 288 8.76 19.18 -13.74
CA TYR A 288 8.87 18.41 -14.98
C TYR A 288 9.65 19.12 -16.10
N LEU A 289 9.70 20.46 -16.12
CA LEU A 289 10.51 21.22 -17.07
C LEU A 289 11.99 21.28 -16.69
N GLY A 290 12.30 21.44 -15.40
CA GLY A 290 13.68 21.49 -14.92
C GLY A 290 14.48 20.21 -15.16
N THR A 291 13.80 19.07 -15.35
CA THR A 291 14.45 17.80 -15.74
C THR A 291 14.71 17.69 -17.23
N ALA A 292 13.93 18.38 -18.09
CA ALA A 292 14.13 18.34 -19.55
C ALA A 292 15.38 19.13 -19.97
N GLU A 293 15.75 20.17 -19.22
CA GLU A 293 16.97 20.96 -19.49
C GLU A 293 18.26 20.24 -19.04
N GLY A 294 18.16 19.16 -18.26
CA GLY A 294 19.30 18.38 -17.76
C GLY A 294 19.76 17.22 -18.65
N GLU A 295 18.98 16.82 -19.67
CA GLU A 295 19.32 15.72 -20.58
C GLU A 295 20.06 16.17 -21.86
N ASP A 296 20.07 17.48 -22.16
CA ASP A 296 20.77 18.07 -23.32
C ASP A 296 22.13 18.71 -22.97
N GLY A 297 22.65 18.47 -21.76
CA GLY A 297 23.72 19.26 -21.14
C GLY A 297 25.11 18.62 -20.97
N GLU A 298 25.38 17.42 -21.49
CA GLU A 298 26.73 16.83 -21.47
C GLU A 298 27.20 16.39 -22.87
N GLY A 299 27.82 17.35 -23.55
CA GLY A 299 28.46 17.17 -24.84
C GLY A 299 29.45 18.30 -25.12
N ILE A 300 30.51 18.40 -24.30
CA ILE A 300 31.80 18.98 -24.69
C ILE A 300 32.91 18.07 -24.17
#